data_AF-A0A952ZU92-F1
#
_entry.id   AF-A0A952ZU92-F1
#
_cell.length_a   1.000
_cell.length_b   1.000
_cell.length_c   1.000
_cell.angle_alpha   90.00
_cell.angle_beta   90.00
_cell.angle_gamma   90.00
#
_symmetry.space_group_name_H-M   'P 1'
#
loop_
_entity.id
_entity.type
_entity.pdbx_description
1 polymer ?
#
loop_
_entity_poly.entity_id
_entity_poly.type
_entity_poly.pdbx_seq_one_letter_code
_entity_poly.pdbx_strand_id
1 'polypeptide(L)'
;MGTAATPTFSDNFADLSNWPTQIGSPSVAANVLSLGNSAGIGSSQSFSGALEVSFTVQLSGAGSQVQLGYLGGGVASDLSYGALINDTSAHSVRIVFDGSGSASTYLDGSGSVAQTMSGLTDNTGLVLQNTSGGTGKVSNFAVTTGASTASETSTVATATDLGTLDLADVTDAIQQVATLRATNGSEQSRFQFADEVLRVNKANIEAANSRLSDVDVAEESTTLARYNILVQSGTAMLSQANQSAQMALKLLG
;
A
#
# COMPACT_ATOMS: atom_id res chain seq x y z
N MET A 1 46.45 33.94 9.18
CA MET A 1 45.30 34.41 8.38
C MET A 1 44.38 33.20 8.19
N GLY A 2 43.32 33.11 9.00
CA GLY A 2 42.41 31.97 9.00
C GLY A 2 41.49 32.02 7.79
N THR A 3 41.42 30.93 7.03
CA THR A 3 40.51 30.76 5.89
C THR A 3 39.09 30.68 6.40
N ALA A 4 38.25 31.64 6.02
CA ALA A 4 36.82 31.64 6.32
C ALA A 4 36.15 30.47 5.59
N ALA A 5 35.57 29.52 6.33
CA ALA A 5 34.73 28.48 5.76
C ALA A 5 33.42 29.11 5.29
N THR A 6 33.15 29.06 3.99
CA THR A 6 31.85 29.36 3.40
C THR A 6 30.83 28.32 3.88
N PRO A 7 29.67 28.70 4.43
CA PRO A 7 28.64 27.72 4.77
C PRO A 7 28.02 27.17 3.48
N THR A 8 28.35 25.93 3.14
CA THR A 8 27.60 25.16 2.13
C THR A 8 26.25 24.81 2.74
N PHE A 9 25.17 25.28 2.10
CA PHE A 9 23.81 24.85 2.45
C PHE A 9 23.72 23.36 2.09
N SER A 10 23.77 22.49 3.11
CA SER A 10 23.52 21.06 2.92
C SER A 10 22.05 20.91 2.59
N ASP A 11 21.72 20.47 1.38
CA ASP A 11 20.37 20.07 1.01
C ASP A 11 19.89 18.97 1.95
N ASN A 12 19.15 19.37 2.98
CA ASN A 12 18.60 18.49 4.00
C ASN A 12 17.31 17.79 3.52
N PHE A 13 17.30 17.33 2.27
CA PHE A 13 16.23 16.51 1.70
C PHE A 13 16.60 15.02 1.68
N ALA A 14 17.86 14.67 1.95
CA ALA A 14 18.32 13.28 2.04
C ALA A 14 18.16 12.66 3.45
N ASP A 15 17.88 13.48 4.47
CA ASP A 15 17.60 12.99 5.83
C ASP A 15 16.10 12.71 6.03
N LEU A 16 15.63 11.66 5.34
CA LEU A 16 14.31 11.07 5.57
C LEU A 16 14.21 10.38 6.95
N SER A 17 15.30 10.33 7.74
CA SER A 17 15.31 9.70 9.06
C SER A 17 14.91 10.66 10.20
N ASN A 18 14.87 11.97 9.93
CA ASN A 18 14.46 12.99 10.90
C ASN A 18 13.04 13.54 10.68
N TRP A 19 12.29 12.97 9.73
CA TRP A 19 10.84 13.22 9.63
C TRP A 19 10.11 12.26 10.56
N PRO A 20 9.16 12.74 11.40
CA PRO A 20 8.35 11.86 12.22
C PRO A 20 7.54 10.94 11.30
N THR A 21 7.92 9.67 11.21
CA THR A 21 7.20 8.60 10.48
C THR A 21 5.87 8.23 11.13
N GLN A 22 5.35 9.05 12.06
CA GLN A 22 4.20 8.73 12.88
C GLN A 22 2.95 9.48 12.41
N ILE A 23 2.55 9.21 11.16
CA ILE A 23 1.12 9.10 10.81
C ILE A 23 0.88 7.66 10.31
N GLY A 24 1.54 6.69 10.93
CA GLY A 24 1.00 5.34 11.04
C GLY A 24 0.07 5.33 12.24
N SER A 25 -1.11 4.72 12.11
CA SER A 25 -1.87 4.19 13.25
C SER A 25 -0.89 3.64 14.29
N PRO A 26 -1.07 3.92 15.59
CA PRO A 26 -0.11 3.52 16.62
C PRO A 26 0.29 2.06 16.37
N SER A 27 1.57 1.83 16.07
CA SER A 27 2.11 0.48 16.02
C SER A 27 2.09 -0.02 17.47
N VAL A 28 0.95 -0.55 17.89
CA VAL A 28 0.91 -1.49 19.01
C VAL A 28 1.92 -2.54 18.61
N ALA A 29 3.05 -2.59 19.31
CA ALA A 29 4.01 -3.67 19.12
C ALA A 29 3.19 -4.95 19.19
N ALA A 30 3.02 -5.61 18.04
CA ALA A 30 2.31 -6.87 18.00
C ALA A 30 3.03 -7.74 19.03
N ASN A 31 2.32 -8.18 20.06
CA ASN A 31 2.87 -9.12 21.01
C ASN A 31 3.07 -10.43 20.24
N VAL A 32 4.23 -10.58 19.59
CA VAL A 32 4.57 -11.74 18.77
C VAL A 32 5.11 -12.79 19.72
N LEU A 33 4.26 -13.75 20.08
CA LEU A 33 4.65 -14.92 20.86
C LEU A 33 5.17 -15.98 19.89
N SER A 34 6.46 -16.28 19.97
CA SER A 34 7.07 -17.38 19.22
C SER A 34 6.75 -18.70 19.93
N LEU A 35 5.97 -19.59 19.29
CA LEU A 35 5.68 -20.92 19.83
C LEU A 35 6.79 -21.88 19.36
N GLY A 36 7.62 -22.35 20.31
CA GLY A 36 8.53 -23.48 20.07
C GLY A 36 7.76 -24.81 19.96
N ASN A 37 8.48 -25.90 19.67
CA ASN A 37 7.95 -27.26 19.40
C ASN A 37 7.25 -27.96 20.59
N SER A 38 6.73 -27.20 21.57
CA SER A 38 6.00 -27.62 22.79
C SER A 38 5.60 -26.43 23.68
N ALA A 39 5.74 -25.18 23.23
CA ALA A 39 5.38 -24.03 24.05
C ALA A 39 3.85 -23.79 23.97
N GLY A 40 3.09 -24.46 24.84
CA GLY A 40 1.68 -24.13 25.08
C GLY A 40 1.56 -22.82 25.88
N ILE A 41 0.50 -22.05 25.64
CA ILE A 41 0.17 -20.87 26.45
C ILE A 41 -0.25 -21.34 27.86
N GLY A 42 0.63 -21.15 28.84
CA GLY A 42 0.48 -21.60 30.23
C GLY A 42 -0.40 -20.71 31.12
N SER A 43 -1.57 -20.29 30.65
CA SER A 43 -2.58 -19.66 31.53
C SER A 43 -3.98 -20.07 31.11
N SER A 44 -4.50 -21.11 31.76
CA SER A 44 -5.88 -21.57 31.58
C SER A 44 -6.84 -20.48 32.03
N GLN A 45 -7.56 -19.87 31.08
CA GLN A 45 -8.68 -18.99 31.38
C GLN A 45 -9.96 -19.72 30.97
N SER A 46 -10.83 -19.96 31.95
CA SER A 46 -12.14 -20.57 31.75
C SER A 46 -13.13 -19.48 31.37
N PHE A 47 -13.82 -19.66 30.25
CA PHE A 47 -14.89 -18.78 29.80
C PHE A 47 -16.21 -19.56 29.83
N SER A 48 -17.35 -18.87 29.88
CA SER A 48 -18.68 -19.49 29.80
C SER A 48 -19.53 -18.69 28.82
N GLY A 49 -20.28 -19.38 27.96
CA GLY A 49 -21.07 -18.78 26.88
C GLY A 49 -20.31 -18.62 25.56
N ALA A 50 -20.92 -17.90 24.62
CA ALA A 50 -20.35 -17.63 23.32
C ALA A 50 -19.06 -16.80 23.46
N LEU A 51 -17.99 -17.25 22.79
CA LEU A 51 -16.66 -16.64 22.85
C LEU A 51 -16.13 -16.43 21.45
N GLU A 52 -15.45 -15.31 21.23
CA GLU A 52 -14.66 -15.10 20.03
C GLU A 52 -13.18 -15.05 20.39
N VAL A 53 -12.34 -15.70 19.59
CA VAL A 53 -10.89 -15.68 19.73
C VAL A 53 -10.28 -15.29 18.40
N SER A 54 -9.39 -14.31 18.42
CA SER A 54 -8.69 -13.84 17.23
C SER A 54 -7.18 -13.82 17.44
N PHE A 55 -6.42 -14.21 16.44
CA PHE A 55 -4.96 -14.09 16.43
C PHE A 55 -4.44 -14.17 14.99
N THR A 56 -3.20 -13.76 14.77
CA THR A 56 -2.49 -13.97 13.51
C THR A 56 -1.54 -15.14 13.69
N VAL A 57 -1.53 -16.08 12.74
CA VAL A 57 -0.63 -17.22 12.72
C VAL A 57 0.30 -17.15 11.50
N GLN A 58 1.57 -17.47 11.72
CA GLN A 58 2.53 -17.69 10.65
C GLN A 58 3.24 -19.03 10.89
N LEU A 59 3.18 -19.91 9.90
CA LEU A 59 3.76 -21.24 9.96
C LEU A 59 5.07 -21.25 9.17
N SER A 60 6.16 -21.79 9.72
CA SER A 60 7.44 -21.88 9.01
C SER A 60 8.01 -23.29 9.06
N GLY A 61 8.05 -23.94 7.90
CA GLY A 61 8.51 -25.33 7.72
C GLY A 61 7.38 -26.29 7.33
N ALA A 62 7.69 -27.29 6.50
CA ALA A 62 6.73 -28.29 6.04
C ALA A 62 6.14 -29.07 7.24
N GLY A 63 4.81 -29.15 7.31
CA GLY A 63 4.10 -29.83 8.38
C GLY A 63 3.96 -29.04 9.69
N SER A 64 4.31 -27.76 9.71
CA SER A 64 4.05 -26.87 10.85
C SER A 64 2.55 -26.76 11.08
N GLN A 65 2.10 -27.06 12.29
CA GLN A 65 0.70 -26.92 12.68
C GLN A 65 0.64 -26.16 14.01
N VAL A 66 -0.12 -25.07 14.03
CA VAL A 66 -0.67 -24.56 15.28
C VAL A 66 -2.03 -25.23 15.45
N GLN A 67 -2.27 -25.72 16.65
CA GLN A 67 -3.51 -26.37 17.04
C GLN A 67 -4.14 -25.59 18.19
N LEU A 68 -5.47 -25.53 18.15
CA LEU A 68 -6.26 -25.23 19.34
C LEU A 68 -6.79 -26.52 19.93
N GLY A 69 -6.49 -26.72 21.20
CA GLY A 69 -6.99 -27.84 21.99
C GLY A 69 -7.56 -27.37 23.33
N TYR A 70 -8.26 -28.28 23.99
CA TYR A 70 -8.81 -28.12 25.34
C TYR A 70 -7.90 -28.78 26.37
N LEU A 71 -7.94 -28.28 27.61
CA LEU A 71 -7.22 -28.92 28.71
C LEU A 71 -7.81 -30.30 29.01
N GLY A 72 -7.00 -31.36 28.88
CA GLY A 72 -7.34 -32.72 29.30
C GLY A 72 -8.01 -33.61 28.26
N GLY A 73 -8.32 -33.10 27.06
CA GLY A 73 -8.74 -33.92 25.93
C GLY A 73 -7.52 -34.37 25.12
N GLY A 74 -7.31 -35.68 24.98
CA GLY A 74 -6.40 -36.17 23.93
C GLY A 74 -6.86 -35.67 22.54
N VAL A 75 -5.89 -35.58 21.62
CA VAL A 75 -5.81 -35.14 20.20
C VAL A 75 -7.01 -35.33 19.24
N ALA A 76 -8.22 -35.65 19.70
CA ALA A 76 -9.34 -36.08 18.86
C ALA A 76 -10.16 -34.91 18.26
N SER A 77 -9.94 -33.68 18.70
CA SER A 77 -10.70 -32.51 18.23
C SER A 77 -9.82 -31.27 18.13
N ASP A 78 -8.61 -31.41 17.59
CA ASP A 78 -7.68 -30.29 17.44
C ASP A 78 -7.93 -29.53 16.14
N LEU A 79 -8.10 -28.21 16.25
CA LEU A 79 -8.20 -27.30 15.11
C LEU A 79 -6.80 -27.13 14.49
N SER A 80 -6.42 -28.04 13.57
CA SER A 80 -5.11 -27.96 12.92
C SER A 80 -5.09 -26.91 11.82
N TYR A 81 -4.51 -25.75 12.10
CA TYR A 81 -4.37 -24.68 11.11
C TYR A 81 -3.46 -25.05 9.95
N GLY A 82 -2.47 -25.92 10.14
CA GLY A 82 -1.55 -26.30 9.07
C GLY A 82 -2.16 -27.17 7.98
N ALA A 83 -3.40 -27.68 8.16
CA ALA A 83 -4.16 -28.31 7.08
C ALA A 83 -4.91 -27.28 6.20
N LEU A 84 -5.21 -26.09 6.74
CA LEU A 84 -5.89 -25.00 6.02
C LEU A 84 -4.92 -23.96 5.46
N ILE A 85 -3.77 -23.75 6.12
CA ILE A 85 -2.73 -22.80 5.75
C ILE A 85 -1.52 -23.58 5.22
N ASN A 86 -1.33 -23.61 3.91
CA ASN A 86 -0.23 -24.31 3.23
C ASN A 86 0.84 -23.34 2.70
N ASP A 87 1.06 -22.23 3.39
CA ASP A 87 2.06 -21.22 3.02
C ASP A 87 2.72 -20.64 4.28
N THR A 88 3.87 -19.98 4.08
CA THR A 88 4.67 -19.31 5.10
C THR A 88 4.20 -17.88 5.38
N SER A 89 3.18 -17.38 4.68
CA SER A 89 2.60 -16.06 4.95
C SER A 89 1.87 -16.00 6.30
N ALA A 90 1.75 -14.81 6.85
CA ALA A 90 0.94 -14.56 8.04
C ALA A 90 -0.55 -14.53 7.64
N HIS A 91 -1.37 -15.28 8.37
CA HIS A 91 -2.81 -15.38 8.16
C HIS A 91 -3.54 -14.96 9.42
N SER A 92 -4.63 -14.21 9.28
CA SER A 92 -5.49 -13.88 10.42
C SER A 92 -6.48 -15.01 10.67
N VAL A 93 -6.65 -15.39 11.92
CA VAL A 93 -7.52 -16.47 12.36
C VAL A 93 -8.53 -15.88 13.33
N ARG A 94 -9.80 -16.12 13.06
CA ARG A 94 -10.91 -15.74 13.93
C ARG A 94 -11.77 -16.95 14.20
N ILE A 95 -12.18 -17.15 15.45
CA ILE A 95 -12.85 -18.36 15.89
C ILE A 95 -14.01 -17.98 16.77
N VAL A 96 -15.18 -18.46 16.40
CA VAL A 96 -16.43 -18.17 17.07
C VAL A 96 -16.89 -19.45 17.72
N PHE A 97 -16.89 -19.48 19.05
CA PHE A 97 -17.53 -20.50 19.86
C PHE A 97 -18.99 -20.10 20.08
N ASP A 98 -19.91 -21.01 19.76
CA ASP A 98 -21.36 -20.79 19.90
C ASP A 98 -21.85 -20.87 21.36
N GLY A 99 -21.00 -21.33 22.28
CA GLY A 99 -21.35 -21.57 23.68
C GLY A 99 -22.18 -22.84 23.92
N SER A 100 -22.58 -23.55 22.87
CA SER A 100 -23.29 -24.84 22.89
C SER A 100 -22.42 -26.03 22.48
N GLY A 101 -21.13 -25.80 22.25
CA GLY A 101 -20.14 -26.83 21.99
C GLY A 101 -19.74 -26.99 20.52
N SER A 102 -19.93 -25.92 19.73
CA SER A 102 -19.38 -25.81 18.37
C SER A 102 -18.49 -24.59 18.23
N ALA A 103 -17.50 -24.68 17.34
CA ALA A 103 -16.61 -23.60 16.98
C ALA A 103 -16.49 -23.48 15.47
N SER A 104 -16.57 -22.26 14.95
CA SER A 104 -16.37 -21.95 13.54
C SER A 104 -15.13 -21.08 13.36
N THR A 105 -14.22 -21.51 12.51
CA THR A 105 -13.00 -20.79 12.15
C THR A 105 -13.17 -20.05 10.84
N TYR A 106 -12.68 -18.82 10.81
CA TYR A 106 -12.59 -17.94 9.67
C TYR A 106 -11.12 -17.55 9.48
N LEU A 107 -10.69 -17.45 8.22
CA LEU A 107 -9.34 -17.09 7.84
C LEU A 107 -9.33 -15.81 7.01
N ASP A 108 -8.34 -14.95 7.24
CA ASP A 108 -8.06 -13.76 6.41
C ASP A 108 -9.25 -12.82 6.18
N GLY A 109 -10.08 -12.68 7.21
CA GLY A 109 -11.29 -11.86 7.13
C GLY A 109 -12.35 -12.40 6.16
N SER A 110 -12.20 -13.63 5.65
CA SER A 110 -13.24 -14.25 4.83
C SER A 110 -14.51 -14.49 5.66
N GLY A 111 -15.66 -14.06 5.14
CA GLY A 111 -16.97 -14.32 5.78
C GLY A 111 -17.44 -15.78 5.67
N SER A 112 -16.66 -16.63 4.98
CA SER A 112 -16.93 -18.05 4.83
C SER A 112 -16.28 -18.84 5.96
N VAL A 113 -17.01 -19.82 6.51
CA VAL A 113 -16.44 -20.73 7.51
C VAL A 113 -15.40 -21.63 6.85
N ALA A 114 -14.15 -21.49 7.25
CA ALA A 114 -13.04 -22.30 6.76
C ALA A 114 -13.06 -23.70 7.41
N GLN A 115 -13.48 -23.79 8.67
CA GLN A 115 -13.61 -25.06 9.40
C GLN A 115 -14.66 -24.96 10.50
N THR A 116 -15.45 -26.02 10.68
CA THR A 116 -16.38 -26.16 11.81
C THR A 116 -15.95 -27.35 12.67
N MET A 117 -16.01 -27.16 13.98
CA MET A 117 -15.77 -28.18 14.99
C MET A 117 -17.01 -28.30 15.89
N SER A 118 -17.34 -29.52 16.30
CA SER A 118 -18.49 -29.82 17.16
C SER A 118 -18.09 -30.85 18.23
N GLY A 119 -18.85 -30.93 19.33
CA GLY A 119 -18.57 -31.83 20.46
C GLY A 119 -17.68 -31.22 21.54
N LEU A 120 -17.57 -29.89 21.57
CA LEU A 120 -16.77 -29.10 22.51
C LEU A 120 -17.53 -29.02 23.82
N THR A 121 -17.54 -30.13 24.56
CA THR A 121 -18.49 -30.36 25.65
C THR A 121 -18.10 -29.61 26.94
N ASP A 122 -16.84 -29.15 27.04
CA ASP A 122 -16.36 -28.41 28.20
C ASP A 122 -15.49 -27.22 27.74
N ASN A 123 -15.91 -26.00 28.05
CA ASN A 123 -15.15 -24.75 27.78
C ASN A 123 -13.94 -24.59 28.73
N THR A 124 -13.23 -25.69 28.98
CA THR A 124 -12.12 -25.77 29.92
C THR A 124 -10.81 -25.47 29.21
N GLY A 125 -10.54 -24.17 29.09
CA GLY A 125 -9.23 -23.61 28.77
C GLY A 125 -8.81 -23.77 27.32
N LEU A 126 -8.61 -22.64 26.63
CA LEU A 126 -8.04 -22.61 25.30
C LEU A 126 -6.51 -22.72 25.35
N VAL A 127 -5.93 -23.70 24.66
CA VAL A 127 -4.49 -23.83 24.49
C VAL A 127 -4.12 -23.67 23.02
N LEU A 128 -3.26 -22.70 22.71
CA LEU A 128 -2.56 -22.62 21.43
C LEU A 128 -1.25 -23.38 21.58
N GLN A 129 -1.07 -24.43 20.77
CA GLN A 129 0.10 -25.28 20.82
C GLN A 129 0.63 -25.54 19.41
N ASN A 130 1.95 -25.66 19.28
CA ASN A 130 2.58 -26.19 18.08
C ASN A 130 2.84 -27.68 18.28
N THR A 131 2.23 -28.53 17.44
CA THR A 131 2.22 -29.99 17.62
C THR A 131 3.17 -30.70 16.64
N SER A 132 3.88 -30.01 15.75
CA SER A 132 4.71 -30.68 14.74
C SER A 132 5.88 -29.83 14.23
N GLY A 133 7.10 -30.36 14.44
CA GLY A 133 8.34 -30.25 13.67
C GLY A 133 8.91 -28.89 13.20
N GLY A 134 8.11 -27.83 13.18
CA GLY A 134 8.45 -26.52 12.62
C GLY A 134 8.06 -25.38 13.54
N THR A 135 8.55 -24.17 13.24
CA THR A 135 8.33 -23.01 14.11
C THR A 135 7.04 -22.30 13.71
N GLY A 136 6.13 -22.11 14.68
CA GLY A 136 4.90 -21.34 14.50
C GLY A 136 4.96 -20.04 15.29
N LYS A 137 4.62 -18.91 14.66
CA LYS A 137 4.48 -17.63 15.36
C LYS A 137 3.00 -17.30 15.49
N VAL A 138 2.61 -16.87 16.68
CA VAL A 138 1.27 -16.33 16.93
C VAL A 138 1.42 -14.90 17.43
N SER A 139 0.68 -13.97 16.85
CA SER A 139 0.64 -12.59 17.30
C SER A 139 -0.80 -12.11 17.45
N ASN A 140 -0.99 -10.99 18.16
CA ASN A 140 -2.30 -10.32 18.28
C ASN A 140 -3.41 -11.21 18.87
N PHE A 141 -3.06 -12.10 19.81
CA PHE A 141 -4.02 -12.95 20.49
C PHE A 141 -4.98 -12.11 21.35
N ALA A 142 -6.27 -12.20 21.04
CA ALA A 142 -7.36 -11.54 21.75
C ALA A 142 -8.52 -12.51 21.95
N VAL A 143 -9.23 -12.33 23.06
CA VAL A 143 -10.39 -13.13 23.46
C VAL A 143 -11.51 -12.16 23.82
N THR A 144 -12.64 -12.26 23.12
CA THR A 144 -13.81 -11.41 23.29
C THR A 144 -14.99 -12.27 23.74
N THR A 145 -15.58 -11.94 24.89
CA THR A 145 -16.78 -12.62 25.40
C THR A 145 -18.04 -12.05 24.73
N GLY A 146 -18.95 -12.92 24.27
CA GLY A 146 -20.19 -12.51 23.59
C GLY A 146 -20.09 -12.56 22.06
N ALA A 147 -19.78 -13.75 21.51
CA ALA A 147 -19.41 -13.91 20.12
C ALA A 147 -20.49 -13.38 19.13
N SER A 148 -20.15 -12.30 18.43
CA SER A 148 -20.87 -11.85 17.25
C SER A 148 -20.55 -12.79 16.09
N THR A 149 -21.54 -13.41 15.46
CA THR A 149 -21.32 -14.05 14.15
C THR A 149 -21.05 -12.94 13.14
N ALA A 150 -19.80 -12.84 12.64
CA ALA A 150 -19.44 -11.82 11.67
C ALA A 150 -20.24 -12.02 10.38
N SER A 151 -21.31 -11.25 10.26
CA SER A 151 -21.73 -10.70 8.98
C SER A 151 -21.32 -9.24 9.01
N GLU A 152 -20.42 -8.82 8.12
CA GLU A 152 -20.11 -7.39 7.90
C GLU A 152 -21.34 -6.61 7.40
N THR A 153 -22.48 -7.29 7.23
CA THR A 153 -23.80 -6.70 7.09
C THR A 153 -24.74 -7.35 8.09
N SER A 154 -25.01 -6.68 9.22
CA SER A 154 -26.13 -7.07 10.08
C SER A 154 -27.43 -6.81 9.30
N THR A 155 -27.96 -7.84 8.64
CA THR A 155 -29.28 -7.74 8.01
C THR A 155 -30.32 -7.72 9.11
N VAL A 156 -30.84 -6.53 9.41
CA VAL A 156 -31.97 -6.34 10.33
C VAL A 156 -33.22 -6.92 9.66
N ALA A 157 -33.57 -8.15 10.00
CA ALA A 157 -34.72 -8.85 9.42
C ALA A 157 -35.98 -8.71 10.31
N THR A 158 -35.79 -8.49 11.61
CA THR A 158 -36.86 -8.41 12.62
C THR A 158 -36.59 -7.34 13.68
N ALA A 159 -37.64 -6.89 14.37
CA ALA A 159 -37.54 -5.85 15.42
C ALA A 159 -36.66 -6.26 16.62
N THR A 160 -36.46 -7.55 16.84
CA THR A 160 -35.55 -8.12 17.84
C THR A 160 -34.07 -7.91 17.51
N ASP A 161 -33.71 -7.78 16.23
CA ASP A 161 -32.32 -7.55 15.77
C ASP A 161 -31.84 -6.12 16.09
N LEU A 162 -32.77 -5.18 16.33
CA LEU A 162 -32.43 -3.83 16.82
C LEU A 162 -31.99 -3.83 18.29
N GLY A 163 -32.37 -4.85 19.07
CA GLY A 163 -31.95 -4.97 20.48
C GLY A 163 -30.49 -5.41 20.64
N THR A 164 -29.92 -6.01 19.60
CA THR A 164 -28.53 -6.49 19.54
C THR A 164 -27.59 -5.51 18.85
N LEU A 165 -28.10 -4.45 18.22
CA LEU A 165 -27.28 -3.42 17.60
C LEU A 165 -26.80 -2.44 18.67
N ASP A 166 -25.51 -2.49 19.01
CA ASP A 166 -24.94 -1.55 19.97
C ASP A 166 -24.67 -0.20 19.28
N LEU A 167 -24.74 0.89 20.04
CA LEU A 167 -24.34 2.21 19.57
C LEU A 167 -22.85 2.24 19.18
N ALA A 168 -22.04 1.35 19.76
CA ALA A 168 -20.65 1.12 19.41
C ALA A 168 -20.51 0.69 17.93
N ASP A 169 -21.30 -0.28 17.47
CA ASP A 169 -21.22 -0.79 16.09
C ASP A 169 -21.53 0.31 15.06
N VAL A 170 -22.53 1.14 15.34
CA VAL A 170 -22.89 2.29 14.49
C VAL A 170 -21.78 3.33 14.49
N THR A 171 -21.16 3.58 15.64
CA THR A 171 -20.05 4.53 15.77
C THR A 171 -18.83 4.05 14.99
N ASP A 172 -18.51 2.76 15.04
CA ASP A 172 -17.39 2.16 14.32
C ASP A 172 -17.63 2.19 12.81
N ALA A 173 -18.85 1.88 12.35
CA ALA A 173 -19.22 2.02 10.95
C ALA A 173 -19.07 3.47 10.45
N ILE A 174 -19.48 4.46 11.26
CA ILE A 174 -19.29 5.87 10.93
C ILE A 174 -17.80 6.23 10.86
N GLN A 175 -16.97 5.72 11.78
CA GLN A 175 -15.52 5.95 11.77
C GLN A 175 -14.85 5.33 10.53
N GLN A 176 -15.28 4.14 10.11
CA GLN A 176 -14.79 3.52 8.88
C GLN A 176 -15.13 4.36 7.64
N VAL A 177 -16.38 4.82 7.53
CA VAL A 177 -16.79 5.72 6.42
C VAL A 177 -16.01 7.03 6.46
N ALA A 178 -15.78 7.60 7.64
CA ALA A 178 -14.98 8.81 7.80
C ALA A 178 -13.52 8.59 7.35
N THR A 179 -12.94 7.44 7.70
CA THR A 179 -11.59 7.05 7.27
C THR A 179 -11.50 6.90 5.76
N LEU A 180 -12.46 6.22 5.14
CA LEU A 180 -12.52 6.10 3.67
C LEU A 180 -12.66 7.46 2.97
N ARG A 181 -13.48 8.36 3.52
CA ARG A 181 -13.61 9.74 3.01
C ARG A 181 -12.32 10.53 3.17
N ALA A 182 -11.61 10.38 4.27
CA ALA A 182 -10.33 11.03 4.51
C ALA A 182 -9.28 10.56 3.49
N THR A 183 -9.17 9.24 3.27
CA THR A 183 -8.27 8.67 2.27
C THR A 183 -8.62 9.14 0.85
N ASN A 184 -9.90 9.18 0.50
CA ASN A 184 -10.31 9.70 -0.80
C ASN A 184 -9.96 11.19 -0.95
N GLY A 185 -10.18 11.99 0.11
CA GLY A 185 -9.81 13.40 0.14
C GLY A 185 -8.29 13.64 0.01
N SER A 186 -7.46 12.80 0.63
CA SER A 186 -6.01 12.90 0.46
C SER A 186 -5.58 12.55 -0.96
N GLU A 187 -6.15 11.53 -1.57
CA GLU A 187 -5.86 11.18 -2.97
C GLU A 187 -6.34 12.27 -3.94
N GLN A 188 -7.52 12.86 -3.72
CA GLN A 188 -7.99 14.02 -4.48
C GLN A 188 -7.01 15.20 -4.37
N SER A 189 -6.50 15.48 -3.17
CA SER A 189 -5.52 16.56 -2.95
C SER A 189 -4.22 16.29 -3.69
N ARG A 190 -3.75 15.03 -3.73
CA ARG A 190 -2.59 14.62 -4.50
C ARG A 190 -2.82 14.75 -6.01
N PHE A 191 -3.99 14.39 -6.51
CA PHE A 191 -4.33 14.58 -7.93
C PHE A 191 -4.39 16.05 -8.31
N GLN A 192 -4.98 16.91 -7.47
CA GLN A 192 -5.00 18.36 -7.71
C GLN A 192 -3.59 18.95 -7.75
N PHE A 193 -2.72 18.53 -6.83
CA PHE A 193 -1.31 18.96 -6.83
C PHE A 193 -0.57 18.47 -8.09
N ALA A 194 -0.76 17.20 -8.45
CA ALA A 194 -0.15 16.64 -9.65
C ALA A 194 -0.62 17.36 -10.93
N ASP A 195 -1.91 17.68 -11.03
CA ASP A 195 -2.47 18.45 -12.15
C ASP A 195 -1.86 19.84 -12.25
N GLU A 196 -1.72 20.56 -11.13
CA GLU A 196 -1.07 21.87 -11.10
C GLU A 196 0.38 21.80 -11.60
N VAL A 197 1.14 20.83 -11.09
CA VAL A 197 2.54 20.61 -11.49
C VAL A 197 2.62 20.26 -12.97
N LEU A 198 1.75 19.40 -13.48
CA LEU A 198 1.71 19.02 -14.90
C LEU A 198 1.33 20.21 -15.79
N ARG A 199 0.38 21.05 -15.36
CA ARG A 199 -0.03 22.25 -16.09
C ARG A 199 1.11 23.26 -16.22
N VAL A 200 1.83 23.52 -15.14
CA VAL A 200 3.02 24.40 -15.16
C VAL A 200 4.10 23.81 -16.05
N ASN A 201 4.39 22.52 -15.94
CA ASN A 201 5.37 21.85 -16.80
C ASN A 201 4.98 21.92 -18.29
N LYS A 202 3.70 21.71 -18.60
CA LYS A 202 3.18 21.84 -19.96
C LYS A 202 3.42 23.24 -20.51
N ALA A 203 3.07 24.29 -19.75
CA ALA A 203 3.30 25.67 -20.16
C ALA A 203 4.79 25.97 -20.39
N ASN A 204 5.68 25.44 -19.54
CA ASN A 204 7.13 25.59 -19.70
C ASN A 204 7.65 24.87 -20.95
N ILE A 205 7.19 23.66 -21.23
CA ILE A 205 7.58 22.88 -22.43
C ILE A 205 7.04 23.55 -23.70
N GLU A 206 5.80 24.02 -23.70
CA GLU A 206 5.21 24.76 -24.82
C GLU A 206 5.98 26.05 -25.11
N ALA A 207 6.35 26.81 -24.07
CA ALA A 207 7.17 28.02 -24.22
C ALA A 207 8.59 27.70 -24.74
N ALA A 208 9.21 26.62 -24.27
CA ALA A 208 10.51 26.17 -24.77
C ALA A 208 10.43 25.72 -26.23
N ASN A 209 9.37 25.00 -26.62
CA ASN A 209 9.15 24.55 -27.98
C ASN A 209 8.89 25.73 -28.93
N SER A 210 8.07 26.71 -28.52
CA SER A 210 7.87 27.95 -29.29
C SER A 210 9.20 28.67 -29.56
N ARG A 211 10.06 28.78 -28.55
CA ARG A 211 11.39 29.39 -28.72
C ARG A 211 12.28 28.60 -29.68
N LEU A 212 12.24 27.27 -29.62
CA LEU A 212 13.01 26.43 -30.53
C LEU A 212 12.53 26.61 -31.97
N SER A 213 11.22 26.50 -32.19
CA SER A 213 10.62 26.67 -33.52
C SER A 213 10.84 28.08 -34.09
N ASP A 214 10.75 29.13 -33.26
CA ASP A 214 10.98 30.51 -33.71
C ASP A 214 12.45 30.76 -34.08
N VAL A 215 13.40 30.15 -33.34
CA VAL A 215 14.84 30.24 -33.65
C VAL A 215 15.16 29.53 -34.96
N ASP A 216 14.63 28.32 -35.18
CA ASP A 216 14.86 27.56 -36.40
C ASP A 216 14.29 28.28 -37.64
N VAL A 217 13.06 28.85 -37.52
CA VAL A 217 12.45 29.64 -38.60
C VAL A 217 13.23 30.93 -38.88
N ALA A 218 13.75 31.60 -37.84
CA ALA A 218 14.60 32.77 -38.01
C ALA A 218 15.92 32.43 -38.70
N GLU A 219 16.56 31.30 -38.36
CA GLU A 219 17.79 30.83 -39.00
C GLU A 219 17.57 30.45 -40.48
N GLU A 220 16.48 29.74 -40.79
CA GLU A 220 16.14 29.41 -42.17
C GLU A 220 15.79 30.65 -42.99
N SER A 221 15.03 31.59 -42.42
CA SER A 221 14.66 32.85 -43.08
C SER A 221 15.87 33.73 -43.39
N THR A 222 16.80 33.87 -42.43
CA THR A 222 18.05 34.61 -42.66
C THR A 222 18.95 33.92 -43.69
N THR A 223 18.99 32.59 -43.68
CA THR A 223 19.71 31.79 -44.66
C THR A 223 19.12 31.94 -46.06
N LEU A 224 17.80 31.88 -46.20
CA LEU A 224 17.06 32.12 -47.44
C LEU A 224 17.30 33.54 -47.96
N ALA A 225 17.22 34.55 -47.09
CA ALA A 225 17.51 35.94 -47.44
C ALA A 225 18.96 36.10 -47.93
N ARG A 226 19.93 35.46 -47.24
CA ARG A 226 21.33 35.45 -47.66
C ARG A 226 21.50 34.85 -49.05
N TYR A 227 20.86 33.71 -49.34
CA TYR A 227 20.91 33.08 -50.66
C TYR A 227 20.30 33.99 -51.75
N ASN A 228 19.17 34.64 -51.48
CA ASN A 228 18.56 35.59 -52.41
C ASN A 228 19.48 36.78 -52.71
N ILE A 229 20.11 37.37 -51.69
CA ILE A 229 21.09 38.45 -51.86
C ILE A 229 22.30 37.97 -52.67
N LEU A 230 22.78 36.75 -52.42
CA LEU A 230 23.96 36.21 -53.11
C LEU A 230 23.67 35.95 -54.59
N VAL A 231 22.46 35.47 -54.93
CA VAL A 231 22.01 35.29 -56.32
C VAL A 231 21.86 36.65 -57.03
N GLN A 232 21.25 37.64 -56.38
CA GLN A 232 21.12 39.00 -56.94
C GLN A 232 22.48 39.70 -57.09
N SER A 233 23.38 39.53 -56.12
CA SER A 233 24.73 40.09 -56.17
C SER A 233 25.61 39.38 -57.20
N GLY A 234 25.49 38.06 -57.31
CA GLY A 234 26.20 37.26 -58.32
C GLY A 234 25.79 37.63 -59.74
N THR A 235 24.49 37.82 -59.98
CA THR A 235 23.98 38.28 -61.29
C THR A 235 24.38 39.72 -61.61
N ALA A 236 24.34 40.63 -60.64
CA ALA A 236 24.84 41.99 -60.81
C ALA A 236 26.37 42.03 -61.05
N MET A 237 27.15 41.24 -60.31
CA MET A 237 28.60 41.12 -60.51
C MET A 237 28.94 40.49 -61.87
N LEU A 238 28.21 39.47 -62.32
CA LEU A 238 28.37 38.90 -63.66
C LEU A 238 28.08 39.94 -64.75
N SER A 239 27.01 40.73 -64.59
CA SER A 239 26.67 41.81 -65.52
C SER A 239 27.77 42.89 -65.56
N GLN A 240 28.25 43.32 -64.39
CA GLN A 240 29.32 44.32 -64.27
C GLN A 240 30.66 43.81 -64.83
N ALA A 241 31.02 42.55 -64.56
CA ALA A 241 32.23 41.92 -65.08
C ALA A 241 32.18 41.84 -66.61
N ASN A 242 31.05 41.44 -67.18
CA ASN A 242 30.86 41.39 -68.63
C ASN A 242 30.96 42.78 -69.27
N GLN A 243 30.38 43.82 -68.64
CA GLN A 243 30.52 45.20 -69.13
C GLN A 243 31.97 45.69 -69.07
N SER A 244 32.68 45.41 -67.97
CA SER A 244 34.09 45.80 -67.84
C SER A 244 35.01 45.09 -68.85
N ALA A 245 34.76 43.81 -69.13
CA ALA A 245 35.51 43.03 -70.11
C ALA A 245 35.32 43.56 -71.54
N GLN A 246 34.10 43.98 -71.89
CA GLN A 246 33.81 44.61 -73.18
C GLN A 246 34.50 45.98 -73.33
N MET A 247 34.55 46.78 -72.26
CA MET A 247 35.30 48.04 -72.26
C MET A 247 36.81 47.82 -72.43
N ALA A 248 37.37 46.78 -71.80
CA ALA A 248 38.78 46.45 -71.95
C ALA A 248 39.14 46.02 -73.38
N LEU A 249 38.29 45.21 -74.03
CA LEU A 249 38.47 44.84 -75.44
C LEU A 249 38.42 46.04 -76.39
N LYS A 250 37.56 47.02 -76.08
CA LYS A 250 37.45 48.28 -76.85
C LYS A 250 38.65 49.22 -76.68
N LEU A 251 39.49 48.98 -75.67
CA LEU A 251 40.74 49.71 -75.46
C LEU A 251 41.97 48.98 -76.02
N LEU A 252 41.82 47.72 -76.45
CA LEU A 252 42.90 46.90 -76.99
C LEU A 252 42.84 46.71 -78.51
N GLY A 253 41.63 46.78 -79.10
CA GLY A 253 41.42 46.78 -80.56
C GLY A 253 41.25 48.18 -81.12
#